data_AF-A0A183HN48-F1
#
_entry.id   AF-A0A183HN48-F1
#
_cell.length_a   1.000
_cell.length_b   1.000
_cell.length_c   1.000
_cell.angle_alpha   90.00
_cell.angle_beta   90.00
_cell.angle_gamma   90.00
#
_symmetry.space_group_name_H-M   'P 1'
#
loop_
_entity.id
_entity.type
_entity.pdbx_description
1 polymer ?
#
loop_
_entity_poly.entity_id
_entity_poly.type
_entity_poly.pdbx_seq_one_letter_code
_entity_poly.pdbx_strand_id
1 'polypeptide(L)'
;MNSRDKLWMGHKGSAFPLVAEAIQEEVEAYKNSEDEIKRLKHAMGMDDVESDETVSLLSDTTAKLTSTVGSLPEVLEKKRLIDLHTTVATAVLDQIKQRKLDVLFEAEEKIMNGLLSDASVMELMRQSSAHEDILRIMLINYLCSSNISQGLLKDEFGKELNNFDSGLNHLQDELREQADYLKEVGLDDAAVKYVKHLR
;
A
#
# COMPACT_ATOMS: atom_id res chain seq x y z
N MET A 1 13.98 -2.91 2.47
CA MET A 1 14.17 -3.85 1.33
C MET A 1 15.49 -3.55 0.63
N ASN A 2 16.14 -4.59 0.09
CA ASN A 2 17.50 -4.55 -0.48
C ASN A 2 17.45 -4.12 -1.96
N SER A 3 18.47 -3.42 -2.46
CA SER A 3 18.64 -3.07 -3.89
C SER A 3 18.71 -4.26 -4.87
N ARG A 4 18.88 -5.49 -4.38
CA ARG A 4 18.85 -6.74 -5.17
C ARG A 4 17.47 -7.38 -5.26
N ASP A 5 16.49 -6.84 -4.56
CA ASP A 5 15.11 -7.30 -4.59
C ASP A 5 14.44 -6.83 -5.90
N LYS A 6 14.35 -7.74 -6.88
CA LYS A 6 13.84 -7.43 -8.21
C LYS A 6 12.37 -7.01 -8.18
N LEU A 7 11.56 -7.65 -7.34
CA LEU A 7 10.13 -7.36 -7.22
C LEU A 7 9.95 -5.94 -6.67
N TRP A 8 10.68 -5.59 -5.60
CA TRP A 8 10.66 -4.23 -5.08
C TRP A 8 11.13 -3.19 -6.10
N MET A 9 12.26 -3.44 -6.76
CA MET A 9 12.81 -2.49 -7.72
C MET A 9 11.93 -2.30 -8.96
N GLY A 10 11.23 -3.35 -9.41
CA GLY A 10 10.28 -3.28 -10.52
C GLY A 10 8.95 -2.63 -10.16
N HIS A 11 8.45 -2.84 -8.93
CA HIS A 11 7.03 -2.55 -8.62
C HIS A 11 6.77 -1.56 -7.47
N LYS A 12 7.78 -1.00 -6.78
CA LYS A 12 7.59 -0.07 -5.63
C LYS A 12 6.74 1.18 -5.86
N GLY A 13 6.48 1.56 -7.12
CA GLY A 13 5.60 2.67 -7.49
C GLY A 13 4.47 2.29 -8.43
N SER A 14 4.27 0.98 -8.65
CA SER A 14 3.19 0.48 -9.50
C SER A 14 1.85 0.52 -8.74
N ALA A 15 0.75 0.57 -9.49
CA ALA A 15 -0.57 0.38 -8.92
C ALA A 15 -0.68 -1.01 -8.29
N PHE A 16 -1.40 -1.11 -7.16
CA PHE A 16 -1.51 -2.36 -6.39
C PHE A 16 -1.92 -3.59 -7.24
N PRO A 17 -2.86 -3.51 -8.21
CA PRO A 17 -3.19 -4.66 -9.05
C PRO A 17 -1.99 -5.24 -9.80
N LEU A 18 -1.09 -4.39 -10.32
CA LEU A 18 0.14 -4.83 -11.00
C LEU A 18 1.14 -5.46 -10.02
N VAL A 19 1.20 -4.95 -8.78
CA VAL A 19 2.04 -5.55 -7.73
C VAL A 19 1.53 -6.96 -7.39
N ALA A 20 0.21 -7.12 -7.25
CA ALA A 20 -0.41 -8.41 -6.95
C ALA A 20 -0.18 -9.43 -8.08
N GLU A 21 -0.31 -9.00 -9.34
CA GLU A 21 -0.02 -9.82 -10.52
C GLU A 21 1.45 -10.27 -10.54
N ALA A 22 2.40 -9.35 -10.34
CA ALA A 22 3.82 -9.67 -10.32
C ALA A 22 4.21 -10.65 -9.19
N ILE A 23 3.61 -10.51 -8.00
CA ILE A 23 3.80 -11.48 -6.90
C ILE A 23 3.28 -12.85 -7.32
N GLN A 24 2.10 -12.91 -7.93
CA GLN A 24 1.50 -14.15 -8.39
C GLN A 24 2.37 -14.85 -9.45
N GLU A 25 2.90 -14.10 -10.42
CA GLU A 25 3.85 -14.62 -11.41
C GLU A 25 5.12 -15.20 -10.75
N GLU A 26 5.69 -14.52 -9.76
CA GLU A 26 6.88 -15.02 -9.05
C GLU A 26 6.58 -16.27 -8.21
N VAL A 27 5.39 -16.37 -7.61
CA VAL A 27 4.92 -17.58 -6.91
C VAL A 27 4.81 -18.75 -7.88
N GLU A 28 4.24 -18.53 -9.06
CA GLU A 28 4.11 -19.57 -10.10
C GLU A 28 5.46 -19.99 -10.65
N ALA A 29 6.35 -19.03 -10.93
CA ALA A 29 7.72 -19.30 -11.36
C ALA A 29 8.51 -20.10 -10.32
N TYR A 30 8.34 -19.79 -9.04
CA TYR A 30 8.96 -20.56 -7.95
C TYR A 30 8.43 -22.00 -7.88
N LYS A 31 7.10 -22.19 -7.98
CA LYS A 31 6.50 -23.54 -7.99
C LYS A 31 7.01 -24.40 -9.14
N ASN A 32 7.11 -23.81 -10.34
CA ASN A 32 7.64 -24.51 -11.51
C ASN A 32 9.10 -24.93 -11.31
N SER A 33 9.93 -24.05 -10.73
CA SER A 33 11.32 -24.37 -10.40
C SER A 33 11.44 -25.45 -9.33
N GLU A 34 10.58 -25.44 -8.31
CA GLU A 34 10.56 -26.46 -7.26
C GLU A 34 10.18 -27.84 -7.81
N ASP A 35 9.21 -27.90 -8.72
CA ASP A 35 8.79 -29.14 -9.37
C ASP A 35 9.87 -29.69 -10.31
N GLU A 36 10.63 -28.83 -10.99
CA GLU A 36 11.79 -29.24 -11.78
C GLU A 36 12.90 -29.84 -10.90
N ILE A 37 13.21 -29.22 -9.76
CA ILE A 37 14.18 -29.74 -8.79
C ILE A 37 13.72 -31.11 -8.26
N LYS A 38 12.44 -31.27 -7.92
CA LYS A 38 11.88 -32.56 -7.49
C LYS A 38 12.02 -33.63 -8.58
N ARG A 39 11.73 -33.30 -9.83
CA ARG A 39 11.89 -34.23 -10.98
C ARG A 39 13.35 -34.63 -11.19
N LEU A 40 14.28 -33.68 -11.10
CA LEU A 40 15.71 -33.96 -11.22
C LEU A 40 16.19 -34.88 -10.09
N LYS A 41 15.80 -34.59 -8.84
CA LYS A 41 16.13 -35.44 -7.67
C LYS A 41 15.64 -36.89 -7.86
N HIS A 42 14.41 -37.06 -8.31
CA HIS A 42 13.82 -38.37 -8.60
C HIS A 42 14.55 -39.08 -9.77
N ALA A 43 14.84 -38.36 -10.86
CA ALA A 43 15.57 -38.92 -12.01
C ALA A 43 17.01 -39.36 -11.65
N MET A 44 17.60 -38.75 -10.63
CA MET A 44 18.93 -39.11 -10.10
C MET A 44 18.88 -40.22 -9.05
N GLY A 45 17.70 -40.78 -8.72
CA GLY A 45 17.56 -41.86 -7.75
C GLY A 45 17.84 -41.43 -6.30
N MET A 46 17.70 -40.14 -6.00
CA MET A 46 18.00 -39.54 -4.69
C MET A 46 16.74 -39.35 -3.83
N ASP A 47 15.73 -40.20 -4.00
CA ASP A 47 14.43 -40.06 -3.31
C ASP A 47 14.47 -40.44 -1.82
N ASP A 48 15.44 -41.26 -1.40
CA ASP A 48 15.52 -41.86 -0.06
C ASP A 48 16.48 -41.12 0.91
N VAL A 49 17.07 -40.00 0.47
CA VAL A 49 17.98 -39.20 1.32
C VAL A 49 17.19 -38.07 1.97
N GLU A 50 16.82 -38.25 3.25
CA GLU A 50 16.19 -37.22 4.06
C GLU A 50 17.04 -35.95 4.17
N SER A 51 16.33 -34.82 4.21
CA SER A 51 16.72 -33.47 3.77
C SER A 51 17.92 -32.79 4.43
N ASP A 52 18.59 -33.39 5.42
CA ASP A 52 19.68 -32.73 6.16
C ASP A 52 21.07 -33.19 5.70
N GLU A 53 21.23 -34.45 5.30
CA GLU A 53 22.48 -35.00 4.74
C GLU A 53 22.57 -34.81 3.21
N THR A 54 21.42 -34.66 2.54
CA THR A 54 21.32 -34.39 1.10
C THR A 54 21.86 -33.01 0.74
N VAL A 55 21.75 -32.01 1.63
CA VAL A 55 22.27 -30.65 1.40
C VAL A 55 23.79 -30.65 1.25
N SER A 56 24.47 -31.45 2.08
CA SER A 56 25.93 -31.61 2.03
C SER A 56 26.37 -32.38 0.78
N LEU A 57 25.69 -33.49 0.46
CA LEU A 57 26.01 -34.31 -0.73
C LEU A 57 25.69 -33.58 -2.04
N LEU A 58 24.63 -32.77 -2.10
CA LEU A 58 24.33 -31.94 -3.25
C LEU A 58 25.38 -30.83 -3.43
N SER A 59 25.90 -30.23 -2.35
CA SER A 59 26.99 -29.25 -2.44
C SER A 59 28.25 -29.84 -3.09
N ASP A 60 28.65 -31.06 -2.71
CA ASP A 60 29.84 -31.73 -3.27
C ASP A 60 29.62 -32.27 -4.69
N THR A 61 28.40 -32.71 -5.03
CA THR A 61 28.08 -33.20 -6.38
C THR A 61 27.85 -32.05 -7.38
N THR A 62 27.42 -30.88 -6.90
CA THR A 62 27.21 -29.64 -7.69
C THR A 62 28.51 -29.11 -8.29
N ALA A 63 29.67 -29.39 -7.69
CA ALA A 63 30.97 -29.06 -8.26
C ALA A 63 31.25 -29.76 -9.62
N LYS A 64 30.48 -30.80 -9.98
CA LYS A 64 30.64 -31.55 -11.24
C LYS A 64 29.52 -31.39 -12.27
N LEU A 65 28.45 -30.64 -11.99
CA LEU A 65 27.28 -30.50 -12.88
C LEU A 65 27.03 -29.03 -13.26
N THR A 66 27.85 -28.50 -14.16
CA THR A 66 27.88 -27.11 -14.63
C THR A 66 26.72 -26.71 -15.56
N SER A 67 25.48 -27.17 -15.37
CA SER A 67 24.34 -26.52 -16.04
C SER A 67 23.01 -26.79 -15.35
N THR A 68 22.37 -25.69 -14.92
CA THR A 68 20.91 -25.55 -14.79
C THR A 68 20.26 -25.99 -13.47
N VAL A 69 20.85 -25.65 -12.33
CA VAL A 69 20.06 -25.47 -11.10
C VAL A 69 20.64 -24.26 -10.35
N GLY A 70 19.84 -23.19 -10.20
CA GLY A 70 20.20 -22.10 -9.30
C GLY A 70 20.50 -22.71 -7.94
N SER A 71 21.69 -22.41 -7.40
CA SER A 71 22.19 -23.09 -6.19
C SER A 71 21.10 -23.10 -5.12
N LEU A 72 20.88 -24.21 -4.41
CA LEU A 72 19.85 -24.33 -3.37
C LEU A 72 19.71 -23.07 -2.46
N PRO A 73 20.79 -22.37 -2.07
CA PRO A 73 20.71 -21.07 -1.38
C PRO A 73 19.91 -19.98 -2.11
N GLU A 74 20.02 -19.90 -3.43
CA GLU A 74 19.30 -18.96 -4.29
C GLU A 74 17.79 -19.26 -4.33
N VAL A 75 17.40 -20.53 -4.39
CA VAL A 75 15.99 -20.96 -4.35
C VAL A 75 15.35 -20.62 -3.01
N LEU A 76 16.08 -20.84 -1.91
CA LEU A 76 15.62 -20.49 -0.56
C LEU A 76 15.49 -18.97 -0.37
N GLU A 77 16.47 -18.20 -0.85
CA GLU A 77 16.39 -16.73 -0.77
C GLU A 77 15.26 -16.19 -1.65
N LYS A 78 15.04 -16.77 -2.84
CA LYS A 78 13.90 -16.43 -3.69
C LYS A 78 12.57 -16.69 -2.97
N LYS A 79 12.41 -17.85 -2.35
CA LYS A 79 11.22 -18.17 -1.53
C LYS A 79 11.03 -17.14 -0.42
N ARG A 80 12.09 -16.80 0.32
CA ARG A 80 12.04 -15.84 1.43
C ARG A 80 11.55 -14.46 0.97
N LEU A 81 11.99 -14.00 -0.20
CA LEU A 81 11.55 -12.73 -0.77
C LEU A 81 10.08 -12.78 -1.23
N ILE A 82 9.65 -13.88 -1.84
CA ILE A 82 8.24 -14.09 -2.22
C ILE A 82 7.33 -14.06 -0.98
N ASP A 83 7.69 -14.79 0.07
CA ASP A 83 6.91 -14.86 1.31
C ASP A 83 6.81 -13.48 1.99
N LEU A 84 7.91 -12.70 1.97
CA LEU A 84 7.94 -11.31 2.45
C LEU A 84 6.96 -10.42 1.66
N HIS A 85 7.07 -10.40 0.33
CA HIS A 85 6.23 -9.55 -0.51
C HIS A 85 4.76 -9.95 -0.46
N THR A 86 4.47 -11.25 -0.40
CA THR A 86 3.10 -11.75 -0.22
C THR A 86 2.52 -11.24 1.09
N THR A 87 3.26 -11.33 2.20
CA THR A 87 2.82 -10.83 3.51
C THR A 87 2.52 -9.33 3.48
N VAL A 88 3.43 -8.53 2.89
CA VAL A 88 3.23 -7.08 2.74
C VAL A 88 2.01 -6.78 1.86
N ALA A 89 1.87 -7.47 0.72
CA ALA A 89 0.76 -7.25 -0.18
C ALA A 89 -0.60 -7.62 0.44
N THR A 90 -0.66 -8.70 1.23
CA THR A 90 -1.86 -9.05 1.99
C THR A 90 -2.20 -7.97 3.01
N ALA A 91 -1.23 -7.48 3.79
CA ALA A 91 -1.47 -6.41 4.76
C ALA A 91 -1.95 -5.11 4.07
N VAL A 92 -1.38 -4.76 2.92
CA VAL A 92 -1.81 -3.61 2.13
C VAL A 92 -3.23 -3.82 1.58
N LEU A 93 -3.54 -5.00 1.04
CA LEU A 93 -4.88 -5.34 0.55
C LEU A 93 -5.94 -5.22 1.65
N ASP A 94 -5.61 -5.66 2.87
CA ASP A 94 -6.51 -5.56 4.01
C ASP A 94 -6.79 -4.10 4.37
N GLN A 95 -5.77 -3.23 4.33
CA GLN A 95 -5.95 -1.79 4.54
C GLN A 95 -6.76 -1.12 3.41
N ILE A 96 -6.52 -1.49 2.15
CA ILE A 96 -7.31 -1.02 1.00
C ILE A 96 -8.79 -1.36 1.21
N LYS A 97 -9.10 -2.59 1.59
CA LYS A 97 -10.47 -3.06 1.84
C LYS A 97 -11.10 -2.38 3.05
N GLN A 98 -10.36 -2.30 4.17
CA GLN A 98 -10.86 -1.73 5.42
C GLN A 98 -11.25 -0.26 5.26
N ARG A 99 -10.41 0.52 4.57
CA ARG A 99 -10.63 1.95 4.33
C ARG A 99 -11.45 2.24 3.07
N LYS A 100 -11.74 1.23 2.25
CA LYS A 100 -12.41 1.37 0.94
C LYS A 100 -11.70 2.40 0.06
N LEU A 101 -10.37 2.28 -0.04
CA LEU A 101 -9.53 3.26 -0.74
C LEU A 101 -9.87 3.36 -2.23
N ASP A 102 -10.43 2.31 -2.82
CA ASP A 102 -10.96 2.31 -4.19
C ASP A 102 -12.11 3.31 -4.35
N VAL A 103 -13.06 3.34 -3.40
CA VAL A 103 -14.20 4.26 -3.40
C VAL A 103 -13.72 5.70 -3.13
N LEU A 104 -12.79 5.87 -2.18
CA LEU A 104 -12.23 7.19 -1.88
C LEU A 104 -11.46 7.75 -3.07
N PHE A 105 -10.63 6.93 -3.74
CA PHE A 105 -9.89 7.35 -4.93
C PHE A 105 -10.82 7.78 -6.07
N GLU A 106 -11.88 7.02 -6.34
CA GLU A 106 -12.88 7.38 -7.36
C GLU A 106 -13.60 8.69 -7.00
N ALA A 107 -13.93 8.89 -5.72
CA ALA A 107 -14.55 10.12 -5.25
C ALA A 107 -13.62 11.32 -5.40
N GLU A 108 -12.34 11.18 -5.04
CA GLU A 108 -11.32 12.21 -5.23
C GLU A 108 -11.24 12.66 -6.70
N GLU A 109 -11.20 11.70 -7.63
CA GLU A 109 -11.18 11.99 -9.07
C GLU A 109 -12.45 12.73 -9.51
N LYS A 110 -13.63 12.32 -9.02
CA LYS A 110 -14.89 13.01 -9.34
C LYS A 110 -14.93 14.43 -8.78
N ILE A 111 -14.41 14.66 -7.58
CA ILE A 111 -14.32 16.00 -6.97
C ILE A 111 -13.39 16.89 -7.80
N MET A 112 -12.21 16.40 -8.16
CA MET A 112 -11.24 17.15 -8.98
C MET A 112 -11.79 17.53 -10.36
N ASN A 113 -12.68 16.70 -10.91
CA ASN A 113 -13.37 16.95 -12.18
C ASN A 113 -14.69 17.74 -12.03
N GLY A 114 -15.08 18.13 -10.82
CA GLY A 114 -16.33 18.86 -10.57
C GLY A 114 -17.61 18.03 -10.83
N LEU A 115 -17.50 16.70 -10.80
CA LEU A 115 -18.58 15.75 -11.08
C LEU A 115 -19.29 15.26 -9.83
N LEU A 116 -18.74 15.52 -8.64
CA LEU A 116 -19.32 15.10 -7.36
C LEU A 116 -20.05 16.27 -6.70
N SER A 117 -21.30 16.05 -6.29
CA SER A 117 -22.09 17.06 -5.59
C SER A 117 -21.69 17.18 -4.12
N ASP A 118 -21.89 18.36 -3.52
CA ASP A 118 -21.61 18.59 -2.09
C ASP A 118 -22.35 17.60 -1.18
N ALA A 119 -23.59 17.25 -1.50
CA ALA A 119 -24.37 16.28 -0.73
C ALA A 119 -23.72 14.88 -0.75
N SER A 120 -23.18 14.46 -1.90
CA SER A 120 -22.47 13.19 -2.06
C SER A 120 -21.13 13.19 -1.33
N VAL A 121 -20.41 14.32 -1.34
CA VAL A 121 -19.16 14.51 -0.58
C VAL A 121 -19.42 14.38 0.92
N MET A 122 -20.48 15.01 1.43
CA MET A 122 -20.87 14.92 2.85
C MET A 122 -21.29 13.50 3.24
N GLU A 123 -21.99 12.78 2.38
CA GLU A 123 -22.35 11.38 2.62
C GLU A 123 -21.11 10.48 2.69
N LEU A 124 -20.15 10.67 1.79
CA LEU A 124 -18.90 9.92 1.78
C LEU A 124 -18.11 10.11 3.09
N MET A 125 -18.05 11.34 3.60
CA MET A 125 -17.37 11.63 4.87
C MET A 125 -18.04 10.93 6.05
N ARG A 126 -19.38 10.88 6.09
CA ARG A 126 -20.11 10.15 7.12
C ARG A 126 -19.92 8.64 7.06
N GLN A 127 -19.59 8.09 5.89
CA GLN A 127 -19.34 6.66 5.71
C GLN A 127 -17.89 6.26 6.06
N SER A 128 -16.96 7.21 6.09
CA SER A 128 -15.57 6.95 6.47
C SER A 128 -15.43 6.87 7.99
N SER A 129 -14.76 5.84 8.46
CA SER A 129 -14.38 5.69 9.88
C SER A 129 -12.96 6.21 10.18
N ALA A 130 -12.19 6.53 9.14
CA ALA A 130 -10.82 7.01 9.27
C ALA A 130 -10.79 8.53 9.15
N HIS A 131 -10.40 9.20 10.24
CA HIS A 131 -10.33 10.67 10.32
C HIS A 131 -9.43 11.27 9.24
N GLU A 132 -8.31 10.62 8.92
CA GLU A 132 -7.40 11.03 7.85
C GLU A 132 -8.09 11.08 6.48
N ASP A 133 -8.92 10.08 6.17
CA ASP A 133 -9.63 10.01 4.89
C ASP A 133 -10.68 11.12 4.79
N ILE A 134 -11.37 11.41 5.90
CA ILE A 134 -12.34 12.52 5.97
C ILE A 134 -11.64 13.84 5.68
N LEU A 135 -10.55 14.12 6.40
CA LEU A 135 -9.77 15.34 6.21
C LEU A 135 -9.25 15.49 4.78
N ARG A 136 -8.72 14.41 4.22
CA ARG A 136 -8.20 14.40 2.85
C ARG A 136 -9.29 14.77 1.85
N ILE A 137 -10.46 14.16 1.93
CA ILE A 137 -11.60 14.49 1.06
C ILE A 137 -12.04 15.95 1.27
N MET A 138 -12.06 16.45 2.52
CA MET A 138 -12.40 17.86 2.81
C MET A 138 -11.45 18.83 2.12
N LEU A 139 -10.14 18.58 2.24
CA LEU A 139 -9.10 19.41 1.64
C LEU A 139 -9.17 19.37 0.11
N ILE A 140 -9.34 18.19 -0.48
CA ILE A 140 -9.48 18.04 -1.93
C ILE A 140 -10.71 18.80 -2.42
N ASN A 141 -11.86 18.65 -1.74
CA ASN A 141 -13.08 19.37 -2.09
C ASN A 141 -12.90 20.89 -2.00
N TYR A 142 -12.27 21.37 -0.93
CA TYR A 142 -11.98 22.79 -0.73
C TYR A 142 -11.07 23.36 -1.84
N LEU A 143 -9.99 22.66 -2.17
CA LEU A 143 -9.03 23.11 -3.17
C LEU A 143 -9.61 23.10 -4.60
N CYS A 144 -10.51 22.16 -4.91
CA CYS A 144 -11.14 22.04 -6.23
C CYS A 144 -12.36 22.97 -6.38
N SER A 145 -13.03 23.30 -5.28
CA SER A 145 -14.22 24.15 -5.26
C SER A 145 -13.86 25.63 -5.32
N SER A 146 -13.59 26.13 -6.52
CA SER A 146 -13.22 27.53 -6.75
C SER A 146 -14.28 28.58 -6.37
N ASN A 147 -15.52 28.21 -5.97
CA ASN A 147 -16.62 29.15 -5.74
C ASN A 147 -17.69 28.77 -4.67
N ILE A 148 -17.44 27.83 -3.75
CA ILE A 148 -18.43 27.54 -2.71
C ILE A 148 -18.36 28.61 -1.61
N SER A 149 -19.52 29.15 -1.22
CA SER A 149 -19.65 30.07 -0.10
C SER A 149 -19.10 29.40 1.16
N GLN A 150 -17.90 29.81 1.58
CA GLN A 150 -17.15 29.16 2.65
C GLN A 150 -17.94 28.99 3.95
N GLY A 151 -19.03 29.74 4.16
CA GLY A 151 -19.91 29.60 5.32
C GLY A 151 -20.70 28.29 5.39
N LEU A 152 -21.20 27.75 4.26
CA LEU A 152 -22.08 26.57 4.30
C LEU A 152 -21.28 25.29 4.60
N LEU A 153 -20.16 25.13 3.90
CA LEU A 153 -19.22 24.05 4.18
C LEU A 153 -18.69 24.17 5.61
N LYS A 154 -18.48 25.39 6.10
CA LYS A 154 -17.91 25.61 7.42
C LYS A 154 -18.82 25.17 8.56
N ASP A 155 -20.11 25.47 8.47
CA ASP A 155 -21.07 25.10 9.50
C ASP A 155 -21.42 23.60 9.48
N GLU A 156 -21.44 22.98 8.29
CA GLU A 156 -21.67 21.53 8.13
C GLU A 156 -20.45 20.72 8.63
N PHE A 157 -19.24 21.09 8.20
CA PHE A 157 -18.02 20.39 8.61
C PHE A 157 -17.66 20.61 10.08
N GLY A 158 -17.95 21.78 10.65
CA GLY A 158 -17.75 22.04 12.07
C GLY A 158 -18.58 21.15 12.99
N LYS A 159 -19.81 20.85 12.58
CA LYS A 159 -20.69 19.93 13.32
C LYS A 159 -20.18 18.49 13.26
N GLU A 160 -19.73 18.03 12.11
CA GLU A 160 -19.17 16.69 11.96
C GLU A 160 -17.86 16.55 12.76
N LEU A 161 -16.95 17.53 12.69
CA LEU A 161 -15.71 17.53 13.47
C LEU A 161 -15.97 17.47 14.98
N ASN A 162 -16.95 18.20 15.50
CA ASN A 162 -17.31 18.17 16.92
C ASN A 162 -17.87 16.82 17.40
N ASN A 163 -18.38 15.96 16.50
CA ASN A 163 -18.80 14.60 16.85
C ASN A 163 -17.61 13.63 17.01
N PHE A 164 -16.41 13.98 16.55
CA PHE A 164 -15.19 13.17 16.58
C PHE A 164 -14.29 13.45 17.80
N ASP A 165 -14.89 13.79 18.95
CA ASP A 165 -14.29 14.40 20.16
C ASP A 165 -12.93 13.83 20.64
N SER A 166 -12.62 12.55 20.39
CA SER A 166 -11.33 11.93 20.77
C SER A 166 -10.22 12.06 19.70
N GLY A 167 -10.56 12.11 18.41
CA GLY A 167 -9.59 12.22 17.30
C GLY A 167 -9.11 13.66 17.06
N LEU A 168 -9.90 14.65 17.50
CA LEU A 168 -9.63 16.08 17.33
C LEU A 168 -8.32 16.57 17.95
N ASN A 169 -7.86 15.98 19.06
CA ASN A 169 -6.61 16.40 19.69
C ASN A 169 -5.39 16.01 18.84
N HIS A 170 -5.39 14.79 18.29
CA HIS A 170 -4.35 14.33 17.36
C HIS A 170 -4.37 15.14 16.05
N LEU A 171 -5.59 15.41 15.55
CA LEU A 171 -5.82 16.24 14.38
C LEU A 171 -5.30 17.68 14.57
N GLN A 172 -5.45 18.25 15.77
CA GLN A 172 -4.96 19.58 16.07
C GLN A 172 -3.44 19.65 16.05
N ASP A 173 -2.78 18.61 16.53
CA ASP A 173 -1.32 18.51 16.48
C ASP A 173 -0.84 18.35 15.03
N GLU A 174 -1.48 17.51 14.22
CA GLU A 174 -1.17 17.34 12.79
C GLU A 174 -1.43 18.62 11.97
N LEU A 175 -2.57 19.28 12.18
CA LEU A 175 -2.89 20.56 11.50
C LEU A 175 -1.91 21.66 11.89
N ARG A 176 -1.45 21.66 13.14
CA ARG A 176 -0.44 22.61 13.61
C ARG A 176 0.90 22.34 12.93
N GLU A 177 1.32 21.08 12.85
CA GLU A 177 2.55 20.69 12.15
C GLU A 177 2.49 21.04 10.65
N GLN A 178 1.35 20.80 10.00
CA GLN A 178 1.15 21.20 8.60
C GLN A 178 1.11 22.72 8.40
N ALA A 179 0.55 23.50 9.34
CA ALA A 179 0.60 24.96 9.26
C ALA A 179 2.03 25.50 9.38
N ASP A 180 2.83 24.89 10.24
CA ASP A 180 4.22 25.28 10.44
C ASP A 180 5.05 24.92 9.19
N TYR A 181 4.80 23.75 8.59
CA TYR A 181 5.41 23.37 7.31
C TYR A 181 5.02 24.34 6.17
N LEU A 182 3.73 24.64 5.99
CA LEU A 182 3.27 25.55 4.93
C LEU A 182 3.91 26.94 5.03
N LYS A 183 4.12 27.45 6.25
CA LYS A 183 4.84 28.70 6.50
C LYS A 183 6.31 28.62 6.12
N GLU A 184 6.99 27.51 6.37
CA GLU A 184 8.39 27.31 5.98
C GLU A 184 8.57 27.29 4.46
N VAL A 185 7.64 26.68 3.71
CA VAL A 185 7.67 26.66 2.23
C VAL A 185 7.03 27.89 1.57
N GLY A 186 6.51 28.84 2.34
CA GLY A 186 5.94 30.10 1.83
C GLY A 186 4.57 29.96 1.14
N LEU A 187 3.83 28.89 1.42
CA LEU A 187 2.45 28.69 0.96
C LEU A 187 1.45 29.28 1.97
N ASP A 188 0.31 29.73 1.46
CA ASP A 188 -0.79 30.29 2.26
C ASP A 188 -1.41 29.24 3.20
N ASP A 189 -1.61 29.61 4.46
CA ASP A 189 -2.16 28.73 5.51
C ASP A 189 -3.70 28.78 5.56
N ALA A 190 -4.35 29.31 4.52
CA ALA A 190 -5.80 29.44 4.41
C ALA A 190 -6.54 28.11 4.62
N ALA A 191 -6.02 26.98 4.12
CA ALA A 191 -6.62 25.67 4.34
C ALA A 191 -6.58 25.25 5.83
N VAL A 192 -5.48 25.51 6.54
CA VAL A 192 -5.40 25.21 7.97
C VAL A 192 -6.24 26.18 8.80
N LYS A 193 -6.24 27.46 8.44
CA LYS A 193 -7.11 28.48 9.04
C LYS A 193 -8.57 28.14 8.85
N TYR A 194 -8.94 27.63 7.68
CA TYR A 194 -10.29 27.16 7.37
C TYR A 194 -10.68 26.04 8.34
N VAL A 195 -9.85 24.99 8.47
CA VAL A 195 -10.12 23.88 9.40
C VAL A 195 -10.18 24.33 10.87
N LYS A 196 -9.30 25.24 11.32
CA LYS A 196 -9.35 25.80 12.67
C LYS A 196 -10.61 26.63 12.94
N HIS A 197 -11.16 27.26 11.91
CA HIS A 197 -12.36 28.09 12.02
C HIS A 197 -13.68 27.29 12.00
N LEU A 198 -13.63 25.97 11.74
CA LEU A 198 -14.77 25.06 11.80
C LEU A 198 -15.19 24.72 13.24
N ARG A 199 -14.39 25.07 14.24
CA ARG A 199 -14.63 24.75 15.65
C ARG A 199 -15.38 25.87 16.38
#